data_AF-A0A2M4BJQ1-F1
#
_entry.id   AF-A0A2M4BJQ1-F1
#
_cell.length_a   1.000
_cell.length_b   1.000
_cell.length_c   1.000
_cell.angle_alpha   90.00
_cell.angle_beta   90.00
_cell.angle_gamma   90.00
#
_symmetry.space_group_name_H-M   'P 1'
#
loop_
_entity.id
_entity.type
_entity.pdbx_description
1 polymer ?
#
loop_
_entity_poly.entity_id
_entity_poly.type
_entity_poly.pdbx_seq_one_letter_code
_entity_poly.pdbx_strand_id
1 'polypeptide(L)'
;MGEPSAAPSDAGLAGSRLEQGDEEAPGSSSSINTSTFTGNTGGGDGSGGDGCDTIDSVKTISKDLFNLLWGNKVKYDVFRRWQQGFAFSEYEPSALVQRDGGPCCVIAPVQAYLLKTLLMETPGHSFNDLTADKCKTLLIQAVCQILMKCKSDMYRIVSLRSDSTNEPLQMTTTTTATDGPVMMRQASGSDVPDALGGHALKEAQEARCSPATVDDDDPAAHEGAASLLATHYYHRRIWTPDAFHGRIVYRELEHIDDVQRFYTQNFHILTNECGVLLLLYTILQTKGLDSILSEMSDPSEPLIHDTYGCGSQALINLMLTGRAVPHVWDNDQDVGGMTLRGINQQADIGFITVMEQLQYCTVGFFYKNPKNPVWVMGSDTHLTVLFSSEKRLVSPETPAEVARRVFRQFDAEGSNFIPSTMLQDLMCTLELVSEPEYVDLMRSRLDPENLGIILLNAFLNEFFPSEKKSMPDTFDLLHYNGIPNSNFNNRVLYNKGQAVLLESDVRMFNPSDPMLTCLQTKWPNIEVNWSGNRTPSLN
;
A
#
# COMPACT_ATOMS: atom_id res chain seq x y z
N MET A 1 49.08 28.22 -23.14
CA MET A 1 49.52 28.98 -24.34
C MET A 1 49.07 28.15 -25.54
N GLY A 2 48.21 28.57 -26.45
CA GLY A 2 47.34 29.73 -26.58
C GLY A 2 46.31 29.40 -27.66
N GLU A 3 45.07 29.81 -27.43
CA GLU A 3 44.04 30.10 -28.45
C GLU A 3 44.26 31.53 -28.99
N PRO A 4 43.45 32.11 -29.91
CA PRO A 4 42.48 31.54 -30.88
C PRO A 4 42.56 32.22 -32.29
N SER A 5 41.73 31.81 -33.27
CA SER A 5 41.28 32.64 -34.42
C SER A 5 40.10 31.92 -35.12
N ALA A 6 38.84 32.32 -34.92
CA ALA A 6 38.07 33.40 -35.57
C ALA A 6 37.39 32.99 -36.90
N ALA A 7 36.07 33.22 -36.93
CA ALA A 7 35.12 32.99 -38.01
C ALA A 7 35.27 33.95 -39.20
N PRO A 8 34.42 33.80 -40.23
CA PRO A 8 33.56 34.92 -40.58
C PRO A 8 32.10 34.56 -40.89
N SER A 9 31.35 35.65 -41.02
CA SER A 9 29.91 35.92 -40.96
C SER A 9 29.11 35.71 -42.26
N ASP A 10 27.84 35.33 -42.08
CA ASP A 10 26.58 35.97 -42.52
C ASP A 10 26.43 36.60 -43.92
N ALA A 11 25.39 36.15 -44.65
CA ALA A 11 24.61 36.92 -45.63
C ALA A 11 23.32 36.15 -46.01
N GLY A 12 22.15 36.70 -45.66
CA GLY A 12 20.84 36.19 -46.08
C GLY A 12 20.33 36.79 -47.40
N LEU A 13 19.24 36.23 -47.94
CA LEU A 13 18.17 36.94 -48.65
C LEU A 13 16.97 36.03 -49.01
N ALA A 14 15.78 36.65 -48.96
CA ALA A 14 14.41 36.20 -49.23
C ALA A 14 14.20 35.53 -50.62
N GLY A 15 13.08 34.88 -51.00
CA GLY A 15 11.71 34.72 -50.51
C GLY A 15 10.80 34.38 -51.72
N SER A 16 9.65 33.70 -51.48
CA SER A 16 8.41 33.54 -52.32
C SER A 16 7.80 32.16 -52.00
N ARG A 17 6.65 31.97 -51.33
CA ARG A 17 5.23 32.37 -51.53
C ARG A 17 4.61 31.85 -52.83
N LEU A 18 3.63 30.94 -52.68
CA LEU A 18 2.44 30.58 -53.48
C LEU A 18 1.97 29.21 -52.93
N GLU A 19 0.71 28.83 -52.72
CA GLU A 19 -0.60 29.46 -52.62
C GLU A 19 -1.53 28.36 -52.06
N GLN A 20 -2.50 28.72 -51.22
CA GLN A 20 -3.54 27.82 -50.69
C GLN A 20 -4.71 27.75 -51.69
N GLY A 21 -5.36 26.58 -51.78
CA GLY A 21 -6.64 26.37 -52.48
C GLY A 21 -7.59 25.54 -51.61
N ASP A 22 -8.82 26.03 -51.52
CA ASP A 22 -9.97 25.61 -50.70
C ASP A 22 -10.70 24.33 -51.20
N GLU A 23 -11.44 23.66 -50.30
CA GLU A 23 -12.91 23.36 -50.44
C GLU A 23 -13.45 22.45 -49.30
N GLU A 24 -14.37 23.02 -48.51
CA GLU A 24 -15.73 22.55 -48.06
C GLU A 24 -15.98 21.07 -47.65
N ALA A 25 -16.77 20.69 -46.61
CA ALA A 25 -18.05 21.16 -46.04
C ALA A 25 -18.30 20.48 -44.65
N PRO A 26 -19.53 20.44 -44.06
CA PRO A 26 -20.42 21.50 -43.59
C PRO A 26 -20.70 21.43 -42.06
N GLY A 27 -21.16 22.55 -41.49
CA GLY A 27 -21.68 22.64 -40.13
C GLY A 27 -23.20 22.39 -40.03
N SER A 28 -23.65 21.96 -38.85
CA SER A 28 -25.05 22.04 -38.44
C SER A 28 -25.14 22.61 -37.03
N SER A 29 -25.99 23.62 -36.87
CA SER A 29 -26.29 24.32 -35.62
C SER A 29 -27.81 24.39 -35.46
N SER A 30 -28.28 24.24 -34.22
CA SER A 30 -29.64 24.60 -33.76
C SER A 30 -29.44 25.33 -32.43
N SER A 31 -29.62 26.65 -32.32
CA SER A 31 -30.84 27.48 -32.37
C SER A 31 -31.88 27.11 -31.30
N ILE A 32 -31.81 27.76 -30.13
CA ILE A 32 -32.96 27.92 -29.21
C ILE A 32 -33.19 29.41 -28.97
N ASN A 33 -34.46 29.79 -29.14
CA ASN A 33 -34.98 31.15 -29.26
C ASN A 33 -34.92 31.98 -27.98
N THR A 34 -34.67 33.27 -28.20
CA THR A 34 -34.93 34.39 -27.30
C THR A 34 -36.42 34.74 -27.33
N SER A 35 -37.02 35.04 -26.17
CA SER A 35 -38.12 36.00 -26.10
C SER A 35 -38.11 36.74 -24.76
N THR A 36 -38.08 38.06 -24.87
CA THR A 36 -38.19 39.09 -23.84
C THR A 36 -39.65 39.54 -23.77
N PHE A 37 -40.22 39.81 -22.59
CA PHE A 37 -40.76 41.14 -22.19
C PHE A 37 -41.43 41.16 -20.80
N THR A 38 -41.18 42.28 -20.08
CA THR A 38 -41.93 42.91 -18.94
C THR A 38 -42.15 42.10 -17.67
N GLY A 39 -41.80 42.55 -16.46
CA GLY A 39 -41.67 43.91 -15.93
C GLY A 39 -42.77 44.14 -14.89
N ASN A 40 -42.49 43.99 -13.59
CA ASN A 40 -43.09 44.83 -12.57
C ASN A 40 -42.29 44.84 -11.26
N THR A 41 -42.18 46.03 -10.71
CA THR A 41 -41.45 46.49 -9.53
C THR A 41 -42.12 46.15 -8.20
N GLY A 42 -41.31 45.94 -7.17
CA GLY A 42 -41.73 46.00 -5.77
C GLY A 42 -40.54 45.85 -4.83
N GLY A 43 -39.99 46.97 -4.37
CA GLY A 43 -38.86 47.02 -3.44
C GLY A 43 -39.22 46.66 -2.00
N GLY A 44 -38.18 46.29 -1.24
CA GLY A 44 -38.23 46.05 0.19
C GLY A 44 -36.83 45.73 0.71
N ASP A 45 -36.11 46.77 1.12
CA ASP A 45 -34.87 46.70 1.90
C ASP A 45 -35.11 45.94 3.22
N GLY A 46 -34.07 45.24 3.69
CA GLY A 46 -33.88 45.08 5.12
C GLY A 46 -33.33 43.73 5.59
N SER A 47 -32.07 43.79 5.99
CA SER A 47 -31.50 43.10 7.16
C SER A 47 -30.83 41.75 6.91
N GLY A 48 -29.53 41.76 7.20
CA GLY A 48 -28.70 40.58 7.29
C GLY A 48 -29.19 39.61 8.36
N GLY A 49 -28.82 38.35 8.16
CA GLY A 49 -29.02 37.26 9.09
C GLY A 49 -28.07 36.15 8.69
N ASP A 50 -27.01 36.02 9.49
CA ASP A 50 -26.22 34.84 9.79
C ASP A 50 -25.92 33.87 8.65
N GLY A 51 -24.63 33.88 8.27
CA GLY A 51 -23.99 32.66 7.81
C GLY A 51 -24.28 31.56 8.83
N CYS A 52 -25.00 30.54 8.38
CA CYS A 52 -25.21 29.33 9.14
C CYS A 52 -23.84 28.68 9.34
N ASP A 53 -23.24 28.91 10.51
CA ASP A 53 -22.23 28.04 11.08
C ASP A 53 -22.84 26.64 11.14
N THR A 54 -22.50 25.81 10.16
CA THR A 54 -22.76 24.37 10.21
C THR A 54 -21.98 23.85 11.41
N ILE A 55 -22.67 23.60 12.52
CA ILE A 55 -22.10 22.90 13.66
C ILE A 55 -21.56 21.58 13.12
N ASP A 56 -20.23 21.44 13.06
CA ASP A 56 -19.54 20.18 12.77
C ASP A 56 -20.06 19.11 13.73
N SER A 57 -21.03 18.32 13.29
CA SER A 57 -21.58 17.25 14.13
C SER A 57 -20.52 16.15 14.24
N VAL A 58 -19.83 16.10 15.36
CA VAL A 58 -18.85 15.06 15.69
C VAL A 58 -19.59 13.75 15.96
N LYS A 59 -19.30 12.71 15.16
CA LYS A 59 -19.99 11.40 15.16
C LYS A 59 -19.12 10.30 15.78
N THR A 60 -19.74 9.23 16.28
CA THR A 60 -19.05 8.04 16.82
C THR A 60 -18.91 6.94 15.79
N ILE A 61 -17.85 6.13 15.90
CA ILE A 61 -17.61 4.97 15.03
C ILE A 61 -18.41 3.75 15.53
N SER A 62 -18.93 2.94 14.62
CA SER A 62 -19.73 1.75 14.97
C SER A 62 -18.87 0.61 15.53
N LYS A 63 -19.46 -0.21 16.40
CA LYS A 63 -18.81 -1.43 16.92
C LYS A 63 -18.51 -2.44 15.82
N ASP A 64 -19.34 -2.49 14.77
CA ASP A 64 -19.14 -3.40 13.65
C ASP A 64 -17.84 -3.10 12.90
N LEU A 65 -17.44 -1.82 12.80
CA LEU A 65 -16.15 -1.46 12.22
C LEU A 65 -14.97 -1.87 13.11
N PHE A 66 -15.16 -1.84 14.44
CA PHE A 66 -14.14 -2.34 15.37
C PHE A 66 -13.98 -3.86 15.24
N ASN A 67 -15.09 -4.59 15.18
CA ASN A 67 -15.11 -6.04 15.00
C ASN A 67 -14.54 -6.45 13.64
N LEU A 68 -14.82 -5.69 12.57
CA LEU A 68 -14.22 -5.92 11.26
C LEU A 68 -12.70 -5.75 11.30
N LEU A 69 -12.20 -4.75 12.04
CA LEU A 69 -10.77 -4.49 12.08
C LEU A 69 -10.01 -5.51 12.94
N TRP A 70 -10.51 -5.82 14.13
CA TRP A 70 -9.77 -6.58 15.15
C TRP A 70 -10.36 -7.96 15.48
N GLY A 71 -11.54 -8.29 14.95
CA GLY A 71 -12.30 -9.46 15.35
C GLY A 71 -12.99 -9.28 16.71
N ASN A 72 -13.42 -10.42 17.29
CA ASN A 72 -14.20 -10.43 18.54
C ASN A 72 -13.38 -10.10 19.79
N LYS A 73 -12.05 -10.23 19.74
CA LYS A 73 -11.15 -10.02 20.88
C LYS A 73 -9.87 -9.37 20.43
N VAL A 74 -9.57 -8.19 20.98
CA VAL A 74 -8.32 -7.49 20.71
C VAL A 74 -7.27 -7.89 21.75
N LYS A 75 -6.21 -8.58 21.31
CA LYS A 75 -5.07 -8.85 22.21
C LYS A 75 -4.29 -7.55 22.44
N TYR A 76 -3.95 -7.28 23.70
CA TYR A 76 -3.32 -6.01 24.10
C TYR A 76 -1.93 -5.81 23.47
N ASP A 77 -1.14 -6.88 23.37
CA ASP A 77 0.18 -6.87 22.73
C ASP A 77 0.09 -6.57 21.23
N VAL A 78 -0.91 -7.11 20.53
CA VAL A 78 -1.21 -6.76 19.14
C VAL A 78 -1.59 -5.28 19.05
N PHE A 79 -2.56 -4.83 19.86
CA PHE A 79 -3.01 -3.44 19.86
C PHE A 79 -1.87 -2.44 20.13
N ARG A 80 -0.99 -2.74 21.10
CA ARG A 80 0.15 -1.90 21.47
C ARG A 80 1.08 -1.60 20.28
N ARG A 81 1.35 -2.59 19.42
CA ARG A 81 2.23 -2.43 18.25
C ARG A 81 1.70 -1.41 17.23
N TRP A 82 0.41 -1.13 17.25
CA TRP A 82 -0.24 -0.17 16.36
C TRP A 82 -0.34 1.25 16.95
N GLN A 83 0.06 1.46 18.21
CA GLN A 83 -0.08 2.75 18.91
C GLN A 83 0.96 3.80 18.48
N GLN A 84 1.77 3.56 17.45
CA GLN A 84 2.70 4.58 16.97
C GLN A 84 1.99 5.66 16.14
N GLY A 85 2.54 6.87 16.16
CA GLY A 85 2.30 7.88 15.13
C GLY A 85 3.32 7.78 14.01
N PHE A 86 3.13 8.56 12.96
CA PHE A 86 4.11 8.74 11.91
C PHE A 86 5.30 9.55 12.42
N ALA A 87 6.50 9.05 12.20
CA ALA A 87 7.75 9.74 12.48
C ALA A 87 8.72 9.51 11.31
N PHE A 88 9.49 10.53 10.98
CA PHE A 88 10.53 10.45 9.96
C PHE A 88 11.86 10.00 10.59
N SER A 89 12.70 9.35 9.79
CA SER A 89 14.06 8.99 10.16
C SER A 89 14.91 10.25 10.33
N GLU A 90 15.71 10.30 11.38
CA GLU A 90 16.71 11.36 11.59
C GLU A 90 17.85 11.31 10.56
N TYR A 91 17.99 10.19 9.84
CA TYR A 91 19.07 9.93 8.90
C TYR A 91 18.64 10.00 7.44
N GLU A 92 17.34 9.96 7.17
CA GLU A 92 16.76 9.98 5.83
C GLU A 92 15.40 10.71 5.91
N PRO A 93 15.36 12.04 5.67
CA PRO A 93 14.20 12.88 5.97
C PRO A 93 12.88 12.46 5.32
N SER A 94 12.93 11.75 4.18
CA SER A 94 11.76 11.24 3.48
C SER A 94 11.30 9.85 3.93
N ALA A 95 12.05 9.17 4.79
CA ALA A 95 11.77 7.80 5.20
C ALA A 95 10.99 7.76 6.53
N LEU A 96 9.84 7.09 6.53
CA LEU A 96 9.05 6.85 7.75
C LEU A 96 9.67 5.74 8.61
N VAL A 97 9.51 5.82 9.93
CA VAL A 97 10.01 4.81 10.87
C VAL A 97 8.85 3.95 11.39
N GLN A 98 9.10 2.65 11.45
CA GLN A 98 8.23 1.65 12.07
C GLN A 98 8.95 1.05 13.29
N ARG A 99 8.35 1.20 14.46
CA ARG A 99 8.92 0.77 15.75
C ARG A 99 8.72 -0.72 16.02
N ASP A 100 7.57 -1.24 15.62
CA ASP A 100 7.13 -2.61 15.88
C ASP A 100 6.56 -3.27 14.62
N GLY A 101 6.54 -4.60 14.58
CA GLY A 101 5.84 -5.34 13.52
C GLY A 101 4.31 -5.16 13.60
N GLY A 102 3.60 -5.16 12.47
CA GLY A 102 2.13 -5.03 12.42
C GLY A 102 1.65 -3.87 11.55
N PRO A 103 1.90 -2.60 11.90
CA PRO A 103 1.36 -1.44 11.18
C PRO A 103 1.97 -1.19 9.79
N CYS A 104 2.85 -2.08 9.29
CA CYS A 104 3.49 -1.96 7.99
C CYS A 104 2.50 -1.87 6.82
N CYS A 105 1.32 -2.50 6.93
CA CYS A 105 0.26 -2.40 5.93
C CYS A 105 -0.33 -0.99 5.80
N VAL A 106 -0.09 -0.10 6.77
CA VAL A 106 -0.43 1.33 6.67
C VAL A 106 0.80 2.14 6.30
N ILE A 107 1.94 1.90 6.97
CA ILE A 107 3.15 2.71 6.81
C ILE A 107 3.78 2.53 5.42
N ALA A 108 3.88 1.30 4.91
CA ALA A 108 4.53 1.05 3.62
C ALA A 108 3.73 1.67 2.45
N PRO A 109 2.39 1.57 2.37
CA PRO A 109 1.62 2.33 1.37
C PRO A 109 1.77 3.85 1.51
N VAL A 110 1.74 4.40 2.73
CA VAL A 110 1.95 5.84 2.95
C VAL A 110 3.34 6.27 2.47
N GLN A 111 4.38 5.50 2.80
CA GLN A 111 5.75 5.72 2.31
C GLN A 111 5.81 5.66 0.78
N ALA A 112 5.14 4.71 0.15
CA ALA A 112 5.13 4.56 -1.30
C ALA A 112 4.46 5.76 -2.00
N TYR A 113 3.32 6.25 -1.48
CA TYR A 113 2.69 7.47 -2.00
C TYR A 113 3.55 8.73 -1.76
N LEU A 114 4.26 8.78 -0.63
CA LEU A 114 5.23 9.84 -0.36
C LEU A 114 6.34 9.84 -1.42
N LEU A 115 6.96 8.69 -1.67
CA LEU A 115 8.02 8.51 -2.67
C LEU A 115 7.53 8.79 -4.09
N LYS A 116 6.33 8.33 -4.47
CA LYS A 116 5.68 8.68 -5.73
C LYS A 116 5.63 10.20 -5.92
N THR A 117 5.12 10.91 -4.91
CA THR A 117 4.97 12.37 -4.96
C THR A 117 6.33 13.04 -5.11
N LEU A 118 7.34 12.58 -4.36
CA LEU A 118 8.69 13.10 -4.42
C LEU A 118 9.35 12.89 -5.81
N LEU A 119 9.20 11.70 -6.39
CA LEU A 119 9.70 11.37 -7.73
C LEU A 119 9.01 12.15 -8.87
N MET A 120 7.72 12.45 -8.73
CA MET A 120 6.95 13.12 -9.77
C MET A 120 7.02 14.65 -9.69
N GLU A 121 6.87 15.22 -8.49
CA GLU A 121 6.68 16.66 -8.30
C GLU A 121 7.98 17.41 -8.04
N THR A 122 9.06 16.70 -7.68
CA THR A 122 10.33 17.33 -7.30
C THR A 122 11.54 16.72 -8.03
N PRO A 123 11.56 16.67 -9.38
CA PRO A 123 12.69 16.12 -10.12
C PRO A 123 13.95 16.96 -9.85
N GLY A 124 14.93 16.37 -9.17
CA GLY A 124 16.25 16.98 -8.92
C GLY A 124 16.52 17.44 -7.49
N HIS A 125 15.58 17.32 -6.55
CA HIS A 125 15.92 17.45 -5.13
C HIS A 125 16.50 16.12 -4.63
N SER A 126 17.63 16.20 -3.91
CA SER A 126 18.17 15.04 -3.20
C SER A 126 17.18 14.63 -2.11
N PHE A 127 16.95 13.32 -1.95
CA PHE A 127 16.10 12.77 -0.88
C PHE A 127 16.51 13.25 0.52
N ASN A 128 17.78 13.65 0.66
CA ASN A 128 18.40 14.14 1.89
C ASN A 128 18.21 15.64 2.17
N ASP A 129 17.77 16.43 1.18
CA ASP A 129 17.68 17.90 1.29
C ASP A 129 16.25 18.39 1.56
N LEU A 130 15.46 17.60 2.32
CA LEU A 130 14.08 17.94 2.64
C LEU A 130 13.97 18.64 3.99
N THR A 131 13.28 19.78 4.02
CA THR A 131 12.92 20.46 5.26
C THR A 131 11.80 19.71 5.99
N ALA A 132 11.69 19.90 7.30
CA ALA A 132 10.61 19.32 8.09
C ALA A 132 9.21 19.70 7.56
N ASP A 133 9.05 20.94 7.09
CA ASP A 133 7.79 21.41 6.47
C ASP A 133 7.48 20.70 5.16
N LYS A 134 8.49 20.39 4.34
CA LYS A 134 8.31 19.62 3.12
C LYS A 134 7.95 18.17 3.45
N CYS A 135 8.59 17.54 4.43
CA CYS A 135 8.22 16.20 4.89
C CYS A 135 6.78 16.14 5.42
N LYS A 136 6.38 17.13 6.22
CA LYS A 136 4.99 17.31 6.67
C LYS A 136 4.03 17.39 5.47
N THR A 137 4.34 18.24 4.50
CA THR A 137 3.51 18.42 3.30
C THR A 137 3.38 17.11 2.51
N LEU A 138 4.48 16.41 2.31
CA LEU A 138 4.52 15.13 1.60
C LEU A 138 3.69 14.04 2.30
N LEU A 139 3.76 13.95 3.63
CA LEU A 139 2.93 13.01 4.41
C LEU A 139 1.43 13.34 4.25
N ILE A 140 1.06 14.61 4.32
CA ILE A 140 -0.33 15.04 4.13
C ILE A 140 -0.81 14.74 2.71
N GLN A 141 0.02 15.01 1.69
CA GLN A 141 -0.28 14.67 0.30
C GLN A 141 -0.47 13.16 0.10
N ALA A 142 0.37 12.33 0.72
CA ALA A 142 0.24 10.87 0.66
C ALA A 142 -1.07 10.39 1.28
N VAL A 143 -1.43 10.91 2.47
CA VAL A 143 -2.71 10.64 3.13
C VAL A 143 -3.89 11.06 2.24
N CYS A 144 -3.84 12.25 1.66
CA CYS A 144 -4.90 12.75 0.77
C CYS A 144 -5.07 11.87 -0.47
N GLN A 145 -3.96 11.42 -1.09
CA GLN A 145 -4.01 10.50 -2.23
C GLN A 145 -4.69 9.18 -1.90
N ILE A 146 -4.40 8.59 -0.74
CA ILE A 146 -5.06 7.35 -0.31
C ILE A 146 -6.55 7.59 -0.05
N LEU A 147 -6.90 8.70 0.61
CA LEU A 147 -8.31 9.03 0.89
C LEU A 147 -9.12 9.31 -0.37
N MET A 148 -8.55 9.96 -1.39
CA MET A 148 -9.21 10.17 -2.69
C MET A 148 -9.61 8.85 -3.35
N LYS A 149 -8.86 7.77 -3.12
CA LYS A 149 -9.16 6.44 -3.66
C LYS A 149 -10.22 5.69 -2.85
N CYS A 150 -10.38 6.04 -1.58
CA CYS A 150 -11.32 5.38 -0.68
C CYS A 150 -12.68 6.09 -0.62
N LYS A 151 -12.75 7.38 -0.96
CA LYS A 151 -13.98 8.17 -0.83
C LYS A 151 -15.14 7.56 -1.62
N SER A 152 -16.22 7.26 -0.91
CA SER A 152 -17.51 6.90 -1.49
C SER A 152 -18.38 8.15 -1.67
N ASP A 153 -18.62 8.90 -0.59
CA ASP A 153 -19.48 10.09 -0.57
C ASP A 153 -18.81 11.30 0.10
N MET A 154 -18.23 11.11 1.29
CA MET A 154 -17.62 12.14 2.14
C MET A 154 -16.31 11.63 2.74
N TYR A 155 -15.37 12.53 3.01
CA TYR A 155 -14.19 12.21 3.81
C TYR A 155 -14.58 12.21 5.29
N ARG A 156 -14.31 11.12 5.99
CA ARG A 156 -14.67 10.98 7.41
C ARG A 156 -13.41 10.93 8.27
N ILE A 157 -12.97 12.10 8.72
CA ILE A 157 -11.69 12.26 9.42
C ILE A 157 -11.82 11.90 10.88
N VAL A 158 -11.08 10.88 11.31
CA VAL A 158 -11.10 10.34 12.68
C VAL A 158 -10.06 11.04 13.54
N SER A 159 -10.47 11.42 14.75
CA SER A 159 -9.63 12.07 15.75
C SER A 159 -10.04 11.63 17.16
N LEU A 160 -9.21 11.92 18.16
CA LEU A 160 -9.55 11.72 19.55
C LEU A 160 -10.39 12.90 20.05
N ARG A 161 -11.44 12.64 20.84
CA ARG A 161 -12.17 13.69 21.57
C ARG A 161 -11.19 14.47 22.45
N SER A 162 -11.25 15.81 22.39
CA SER A 162 -10.56 16.67 23.35
C SER A 162 -11.14 16.46 24.74
N ASP A 163 -10.31 16.18 25.75
CA ASP A 163 -10.76 16.15 27.14
C ASP A 163 -11.06 17.58 27.61
N SER A 164 -12.30 18.01 27.49
CA SER A 164 -12.77 19.25 28.12
C SER A 164 -13.08 19.02 29.61
N THR A 165 -12.10 18.56 30.38
CA THR A 165 -12.12 18.55 31.86
C THR A 165 -10.70 18.74 32.42
N ASN A 166 -10.18 19.96 32.36
CA ASN A 166 -9.18 20.42 33.32
C ASN A 166 -9.91 21.05 34.51
N GLU A 167 -10.54 20.23 35.35
CA GLU A 167 -10.84 20.62 36.72
C GLU A 167 -9.60 20.26 37.57
N PRO A 168 -8.93 21.23 38.21
CA PRO A 168 -7.78 20.94 39.04
C PRO A 168 -8.24 20.14 40.27
N LEU A 169 -7.85 18.86 40.34
CA LEU A 169 -8.03 18.04 41.53
C LEU A 169 -7.34 18.70 42.73
N GLN A 170 -8.13 19.27 43.63
CA GLN A 170 -7.65 19.78 44.92
C GLN A 170 -7.12 18.61 45.77
N MET A 171 -5.89 18.78 46.21
CA MET A 171 -5.18 17.87 47.09
C MET A 171 -5.71 18.02 48.53
N THR A 172 -6.58 17.12 48.97
CA THR A 172 -6.92 16.98 50.40
C THR A 172 -5.99 15.97 51.05
N THR A 173 -4.98 16.47 51.77
CA THR A 173 -4.17 15.71 52.72
C THR A 173 -5.02 15.30 53.92
N THR A 174 -5.14 14.01 54.19
CA THR A 174 -5.56 13.52 55.52
C THR A 174 -4.57 12.46 55.97
N THR A 175 -3.76 12.82 56.97
CA THR A 175 -2.82 11.99 57.70
C THR A 175 -3.55 11.18 58.75
N THR A 176 -3.36 9.86 58.79
CA THR A 176 -3.40 9.07 60.03
C THR A 176 -2.52 7.84 59.90
N ALA A 177 -1.48 7.79 60.75
CA ALA A 177 -0.60 6.67 60.99
C ALA A 177 -1.22 5.69 62.01
N THR A 178 -0.92 4.40 61.90
CA THR A 178 -0.68 3.50 63.04
C THR A 178 -0.03 2.18 62.61
N ASP A 179 0.99 1.80 63.38
CA ASP A 179 1.87 0.62 63.33
C ASP A 179 1.21 -0.76 63.58
N GLY A 180 1.91 -1.84 63.17
CA GLY A 180 2.00 -3.08 63.97
C GLY A 180 1.98 -4.41 63.20
N PRO A 181 2.85 -5.41 63.49
CA PRO A 181 3.34 -6.41 62.53
C PRO A 181 2.65 -7.79 62.58
N VAL A 182 2.73 -8.57 61.49
CA VAL A 182 2.21 -9.95 61.41
C VAL A 182 3.35 -10.97 61.23
N MET A 183 3.31 -12.00 62.08
CA MET A 183 4.22 -13.13 62.15
C MET A 183 3.99 -14.19 61.07
N MET A 184 5.09 -14.87 60.74
CA MET A 184 5.26 -16.06 59.89
C MET A 184 4.50 -17.29 60.41
N ARG A 185 3.86 -18.06 59.51
CA ARG A 185 3.54 -19.49 59.74
C ARG A 185 3.70 -20.29 58.44
N GLN A 186 4.50 -21.35 58.55
CA GLN A 186 4.68 -22.42 57.56
C GLN A 186 3.44 -23.32 57.48
N ALA A 187 3.18 -23.88 56.30
CA ALA A 187 2.50 -25.17 56.16
C ALA A 187 2.97 -25.90 54.89
N SER A 188 3.47 -27.11 55.11
CA SER A 188 3.79 -28.19 54.18
C SER A 188 2.52 -28.93 53.70
N GLY A 189 2.57 -29.59 52.54
CA GLY A 189 1.69 -30.72 52.25
C GLY A 189 1.37 -30.96 50.77
N SER A 190 1.90 -32.08 50.27
CA SER A 190 1.57 -32.89 49.09
C SER A 190 0.12 -32.86 48.56
N ASP A 191 -0.05 -33.00 47.24
CA ASP A 191 -0.60 -34.22 46.62
C ASP A 191 -0.77 -34.09 45.09
N VAL A 192 -0.40 -35.15 44.39
CA VAL A 192 -0.66 -35.42 42.97
C VAL A 192 -1.82 -36.43 42.89
N PRO A 193 -2.65 -36.41 41.84
CA PRO A 193 -2.64 -37.62 41.01
C PRO A 193 -2.81 -37.39 39.51
N ASP A 194 -2.35 -38.41 38.81
CA ASP A 194 -2.20 -38.64 37.38
C ASP A 194 -3.43 -39.37 36.81
N ALA A 195 -3.85 -39.10 35.56
CA ALA A 195 -4.66 -40.01 34.73
C ALA A 195 -4.79 -39.57 33.24
N LEU A 196 -4.04 -40.31 32.43
CA LEU A 196 -4.10 -40.64 30.99
C LEU A 196 -5.45 -40.60 30.23
N GLY A 197 -5.38 -40.13 28.97
CA GLY A 197 -5.71 -40.96 27.79
C GLY A 197 -6.88 -40.54 26.86
N GLY A 198 -6.57 -40.17 25.60
CA GLY A 198 -7.54 -40.15 24.48
C GLY A 198 -7.08 -39.44 23.20
N HIS A 199 -6.59 -40.21 22.21
CA HIS A 199 -6.10 -39.80 20.87
C HIS A 199 -7.20 -39.37 19.88
N ALA A 200 -6.92 -38.37 19.02
CA ALA A 200 -7.33 -38.33 17.60
C ALA A 200 -6.60 -37.23 16.76
N LEU A 201 -5.60 -37.67 15.98
CA LEU A 201 -5.10 -37.25 14.65
C LEU A 201 -5.46 -35.86 14.04
N LYS A 202 -4.43 -35.04 13.74
CA LYS A 202 -4.15 -34.50 12.38
C LYS A 202 -2.76 -33.82 12.25
N GLU A 203 -2.01 -34.36 11.29
CA GLU A 203 -0.86 -33.89 10.46
C GLU A 203 -0.34 -32.45 10.73
N ALA A 204 0.91 -32.22 11.18
CA ALA A 204 2.24 -32.43 10.59
C ALA A 204 2.76 -31.28 9.70
N GLN A 205 3.41 -30.28 10.31
CA GLN A 205 4.61 -29.65 9.73
C GLN A 205 5.44 -28.93 10.82
N GLU A 206 6.45 -29.63 11.35
CA GLU A 206 7.50 -29.08 12.22
C GLU A 206 8.79 -28.88 11.40
N ALA A 207 9.38 -27.69 11.47
CA ALA A 207 10.80 -27.46 11.24
C ALA A 207 11.38 -26.77 12.48
N ARG A 208 12.49 -27.35 12.96
CA ARG A 208 13.10 -27.20 14.28
C ARG A 208 13.88 -25.91 14.43
N CYS A 209 13.88 -25.34 15.63
CA CYS A 209 14.98 -24.50 16.11
C CYS A 209 15.34 -24.93 17.56
N SER A 210 16.57 -25.43 17.74
CA SER A 210 17.15 -25.75 19.05
C SER A 210 17.51 -24.48 19.82
N PRO A 211 17.36 -24.43 21.16
CA PRO A 211 17.91 -23.35 21.96
C PRO A 211 19.34 -23.69 22.41
N ALA A 212 20.24 -22.70 22.31
CA ALA A 212 21.56 -22.75 22.91
C ALA A 212 21.47 -22.40 24.41
N THR A 213 22.22 -23.16 25.20
CA THR A 213 22.43 -23.08 26.64
C THR A 213 23.09 -21.78 27.08
N VAL A 214 22.60 -21.14 28.14
CA VAL A 214 23.39 -20.26 29.01
C VAL A 214 22.90 -20.43 30.46
N ASP A 215 23.87 -20.53 31.36
CA ASP A 215 23.82 -20.96 32.75
C ASP A 215 23.00 -20.08 33.72
N ASP A 216 22.64 -20.72 34.84
CA ASP A 216 22.03 -20.21 36.08
C ASP A 216 22.73 -18.97 36.67
N ASP A 217 21.94 -17.98 37.11
CA ASP A 217 22.28 -17.14 38.27
C ASP A 217 21.01 -16.58 38.96
N ASP A 218 21.06 -16.61 40.29
CA ASP A 218 20.02 -16.49 41.32
C ASP A 218 19.41 -15.07 41.49
N PRO A 219 18.07 -14.88 41.60
CA PRO A 219 17.44 -13.55 41.70
C PRO A 219 17.11 -13.18 43.15
N ALA A 220 18.04 -12.55 43.87
CA ALA A 220 17.75 -12.03 45.22
C ALA A 220 18.59 -10.81 45.62
N ALA A 221 18.50 -9.70 44.88
CA ALA A 221 18.78 -8.35 45.40
C ALA A 221 18.58 -7.29 44.31
N HIS A 222 17.40 -6.66 44.24
CA HIS A 222 17.26 -5.23 43.85
C HIS A 222 15.84 -4.67 44.05
N GLU A 223 15.11 -5.12 45.08
CA GLU A 223 13.92 -4.40 45.56
C GLU A 223 14.36 -3.27 46.51
N GLY A 224 14.58 -2.07 45.97
CA GLY A 224 14.89 -0.91 46.82
C GLY A 224 15.17 0.39 46.07
N ALA A 225 15.62 0.31 44.82
CA ALA A 225 15.87 1.50 43.99
C ALA A 225 14.73 1.84 43.02
N ALA A 226 13.77 0.93 42.80
CA ALA A 226 12.69 1.09 41.83
C ALA A 226 11.57 2.06 42.30
N SER A 227 11.46 2.33 43.60
CA SER A 227 10.33 3.11 44.15
C SER A 227 10.47 4.63 43.98
N LEU A 228 11.70 5.17 43.97
CA LEU A 228 11.92 6.62 43.85
C LEU A 228 12.03 7.11 42.39
N LEU A 229 12.42 6.25 41.45
CA LEU A 229 12.39 6.55 40.00
C LEU A 229 11.00 6.40 39.38
N ALA A 230 10.07 5.71 40.05
CA ALA A 230 8.68 5.54 39.60
C ALA A 230 7.86 6.84 39.67
N THR A 231 8.27 7.82 40.48
CA THR A 231 7.51 9.06 40.73
C THR A 231 7.67 10.15 39.66
N HIS A 232 8.51 9.94 38.64
CA HIS A 232 8.68 10.89 37.52
C HIS A 232 8.33 10.34 36.13
N TYR A 233 7.85 9.09 36.02
CA TYR A 233 7.49 8.47 34.74
C TYR A 233 5.98 8.20 34.53
N TYR A 234 5.13 8.45 35.52
CA TYR A 234 3.70 8.16 35.42
C TYR A 234 2.87 9.40 35.08
N HIS A 235 2.91 9.84 33.82
CA HIS A 235 1.77 10.52 33.17
C HIS A 235 1.72 10.22 31.66
N ARG A 236 2.20 9.04 31.22
CA ARG A 236 1.76 8.49 29.92
C ARG A 236 0.41 7.82 30.11
N ARG A 237 -0.61 8.29 29.38
CA ARG A 237 -1.88 7.56 29.25
C ARG A 237 -1.59 6.20 28.63
N ILE A 238 -1.78 5.13 29.39
CA ILE A 238 -1.74 3.78 28.84
C ILE A 238 -3.02 3.58 28.03
N TRP A 239 -2.88 3.37 26.71
CA TRP A 239 -4.01 3.09 25.84
C TRP A 239 -4.40 1.62 25.91
N THR A 240 -5.58 1.32 26.44
CA THR A 240 -6.26 0.04 26.23
C THR A 240 -7.14 0.11 24.98
N PRO A 241 -7.47 -1.02 24.33
CA PRO A 241 -8.40 -1.04 23.20
C PRO A 241 -9.72 -0.31 23.53
N ASP A 242 -10.30 -0.58 24.70
CA ASP A 242 -11.56 0.06 25.12
C ASP A 242 -11.43 1.56 25.35
N ALA A 243 -10.33 2.00 25.98
CA ALA A 243 -10.09 3.42 26.22
C ALA A 243 -9.87 4.20 24.92
N PHE A 244 -9.22 3.58 23.93
CA PHE A 244 -9.03 4.16 22.61
C PHE A 244 -10.35 4.22 21.82
N HIS A 245 -11.05 3.10 21.67
CA HIS A 245 -12.31 3.04 20.93
C HIS A 245 -13.42 3.90 21.55
N GLY A 246 -13.41 4.09 22.87
CA GLY A 246 -14.34 4.99 23.57
C GLY A 246 -14.09 6.49 23.31
N ARG A 247 -12.93 6.87 22.76
CA ARG A 247 -12.54 8.27 22.55
C ARG A 247 -12.46 8.70 21.10
N ILE A 248 -12.39 7.77 20.15
CA ILE A 248 -12.34 8.12 18.73
C ILE A 248 -13.71 8.59 18.23
N VAL A 249 -13.67 9.64 17.43
CA VAL A 249 -14.81 10.27 16.76
C VAL A 249 -14.42 10.67 15.35
N TYR A 250 -15.40 10.90 14.48
CA TYR A 250 -15.14 11.44 13.16
C TYR A 250 -15.98 12.67 12.85
N ARG A 251 -15.49 13.47 11.91
CA ARG A 251 -16.23 14.56 11.26
C ARG A 251 -16.20 14.37 9.75
N GLU A 252 -17.19 14.92 9.07
CA GLU A 252 -17.33 14.81 7.62
C GLU A 252 -16.79 16.06 6.93
N LEU A 253 -16.05 15.84 5.85
CA LEU A 253 -15.53 16.88 4.97
C LEU A 253 -15.85 16.50 3.52
N GLU A 254 -16.24 17.49 2.72
CA GLU A 254 -16.65 17.25 1.34
C GLU A 254 -15.47 17.28 0.38
N HIS A 255 -14.57 18.25 0.51
CA HIS A 255 -13.46 18.44 -0.43
C HIS A 255 -12.12 17.98 0.13
N ILE A 256 -11.26 17.47 -0.76
CA ILE A 256 -9.92 17.01 -0.36
C ILE A 256 -9.05 18.18 0.16
N ASP A 257 -9.30 19.40 -0.34
CA ASP A 257 -8.62 20.61 0.12
C ASP A 257 -8.92 20.91 1.60
N ASP A 258 -10.12 20.56 2.09
CA ASP A 258 -10.48 20.70 3.50
C ASP A 258 -9.77 19.67 4.36
N VAL A 259 -9.59 18.45 3.85
CA VAL A 259 -8.78 17.40 4.49
C VAL A 259 -7.33 17.84 4.60
N GLN A 260 -6.77 18.38 3.52
CA GLN A 260 -5.40 18.90 3.49
C GLN A 260 -5.24 20.06 4.49
N ARG A 261 -6.20 21.00 4.53
CA ARG A 261 -6.21 22.10 5.50
C ARG A 261 -6.30 21.58 6.93
N PHE A 262 -7.16 20.60 7.19
CA PHE A 262 -7.33 19.98 8.49
C PHE A 262 -6.04 19.37 9.01
N TYR A 263 -5.36 18.52 8.24
CA TYR A 263 -4.09 17.91 8.67
C TYR A 263 -2.93 18.90 8.69
N THR A 264 -2.98 19.96 7.89
CA THR A 264 -1.99 21.05 7.99
C THR A 264 -2.06 21.74 9.35
N GLN A 265 -3.27 22.03 9.81
CA GLN A 265 -3.53 22.67 11.10
C GLN A 265 -3.37 21.68 12.27
N ASN A 266 -3.71 20.42 12.08
CA ASN A 266 -3.77 19.38 13.12
C ASN A 266 -2.78 18.24 12.87
N PHE A 267 -1.56 18.57 12.46
CA PHE A 267 -0.54 17.57 12.07
C PHE A 267 -0.24 16.55 13.18
N HIS A 268 -0.38 16.98 14.44
CA HIS A 268 -0.21 16.15 15.62
C HIS A 268 -1.13 14.92 15.63
N ILE A 269 -2.27 14.92 14.93
CA ILE A 269 -3.15 13.74 14.80
C ILE A 269 -2.43 12.59 14.10
N LEU A 270 -1.55 12.88 13.13
CA LEU A 270 -0.77 11.87 12.41
C LEU A 270 0.48 11.46 13.20
N THR A 271 1.13 12.40 13.89
CA THR A 271 2.46 12.16 14.49
C THR A 271 2.42 11.70 15.94
N ASN A 272 1.36 11.99 16.68
CA ASN A 272 1.22 11.58 18.08
C ASN A 272 0.94 10.08 18.20
N GLU A 273 0.99 9.57 19.43
CA GLU A 273 0.57 8.21 19.76
C GLU A 273 -0.82 7.89 19.18
N CYS A 274 -0.96 6.69 18.63
CA CYS A 274 -2.10 6.18 17.86
C CYS A 274 -2.35 6.86 16.50
N GLY A 275 -1.47 7.74 16.00
CA GLY A 275 -1.69 8.42 14.73
C GLY A 275 -1.84 7.49 13.51
N VAL A 276 -1.14 6.35 13.50
CA VAL A 276 -1.32 5.32 12.47
C VAL A 276 -2.72 4.70 12.55
N LEU A 277 -3.21 4.40 13.76
CA LEU A 277 -4.58 3.88 13.96
C LEU A 277 -5.65 4.91 13.60
N LEU A 278 -5.45 6.19 13.94
CA LEU A 278 -6.39 7.25 13.58
C LEU A 278 -6.50 7.40 12.07
N LEU A 279 -5.38 7.31 11.33
CA LEU A 279 -5.42 7.28 9.87
C LEU A 279 -6.15 6.04 9.34
N LEU A 280 -5.86 4.86 9.89
CA LEU A 280 -6.53 3.63 9.48
C LEU A 280 -8.05 3.73 9.66
N TYR A 281 -8.52 4.20 10.82
CA TYR A 281 -9.95 4.44 11.03
C TYR A 281 -10.51 5.52 10.11
N THR A 282 -9.74 6.57 9.80
CA THR A 282 -10.14 7.59 8.82
C THR A 282 -10.38 6.97 7.43
N ILE A 283 -9.52 6.06 7.00
CA ILE A 283 -9.63 5.36 5.71
C ILE A 283 -10.84 4.43 5.71
N LEU A 284 -11.00 3.60 6.73
CA LEU A 284 -12.12 2.67 6.86
C LEU A 284 -13.47 3.41 6.90
N GLN A 285 -13.53 4.51 7.65
CA GLN A 285 -14.75 5.31 7.77
C GLN A 285 -15.04 6.09 6.48
N THR A 286 -14.03 6.58 5.77
CA THR A 286 -14.17 7.24 4.45
C THR A 286 -14.65 6.26 3.37
N LYS A 287 -14.16 5.01 3.38
CA LYS A 287 -14.64 3.94 2.49
C LYS A 287 -16.07 3.52 2.82
N GLY A 288 -16.37 3.36 4.10
CA GLY A 288 -17.66 2.92 4.60
C GLY A 288 -17.74 1.41 4.76
N LEU A 289 -18.42 0.97 5.83
CA LEU A 289 -18.50 -0.43 6.23
C LEU A 289 -19.13 -1.32 5.14
N ASP A 290 -20.29 -0.92 4.61
CA ASP A 290 -21.01 -1.73 3.61
C ASP A 290 -20.19 -1.94 2.33
N SER A 291 -19.44 -0.91 1.91
CA SER A 291 -18.57 -1.01 0.74
C SER A 291 -17.44 -2.01 0.98
N ILE A 292 -16.80 -1.98 2.15
CA ILE A 292 -15.73 -2.93 2.52
C ILE A 292 -16.29 -4.36 2.56
N LEU A 293 -17.40 -4.57 3.27
CA LEU A 293 -18.02 -5.89 3.41
C LEU A 293 -18.45 -6.47 2.04
N SER A 294 -18.89 -5.62 1.12
CA SER A 294 -19.25 -6.06 -0.24
C SER A 294 -18.05 -6.49 -1.09
N GLU A 295 -16.84 -6.04 -0.76
CA GLU A 295 -15.60 -6.32 -1.51
C GLU A 295 -14.80 -7.50 -0.95
N MET A 296 -14.98 -7.83 0.33
CA MET A 296 -14.32 -8.96 0.98
C MET A 296 -14.96 -10.29 0.57
N SER A 297 -14.12 -11.32 0.38
CA SER A 297 -14.61 -12.68 0.12
C SER A 297 -15.19 -13.34 1.39
N ASP A 298 -14.57 -13.10 2.54
CA ASP A 298 -15.02 -13.59 3.84
C ASP A 298 -15.01 -12.45 4.87
N PRO A 299 -16.18 -11.87 5.21
CA PRO A 299 -16.27 -10.78 6.17
C PRO A 299 -16.13 -11.24 7.63
N SER A 300 -16.02 -12.55 7.90
CA SER A 300 -15.79 -13.07 9.25
C SER A 300 -14.31 -12.98 9.67
N GLU A 301 -13.40 -12.90 8.69
CA GLU A 301 -11.96 -12.73 8.92
C GLU A 301 -11.62 -11.26 9.22
N PRO A 302 -10.93 -10.98 10.35
CA PRO A 302 -10.59 -9.62 10.71
C PRO A 302 -9.51 -9.04 9.79
N LEU A 303 -9.57 -7.73 9.55
CA LEU A 303 -8.58 -7.04 8.70
C LEU A 303 -7.18 -7.03 9.31
N ILE A 304 -7.06 -7.09 10.64
CA ILE A 304 -5.81 -7.33 11.37
C ILE A 304 -5.88 -8.72 11.98
N HIS A 305 -4.90 -9.56 11.65
CA HIS A 305 -4.85 -10.92 12.16
C HIS A 305 -4.73 -10.93 13.70
N ASP A 306 -5.63 -11.66 14.36
CA ASP A 306 -5.76 -11.73 15.82
C ASP A 306 -4.52 -12.25 16.58
N THR A 307 -3.62 -12.97 15.90
CA THR A 307 -2.48 -13.70 16.48
C THR A 307 -1.19 -13.04 16.09
N TYR A 308 -0.98 -12.77 14.80
CA TYR A 308 0.26 -12.15 14.32
C TYR A 308 0.18 -10.62 14.26
N GLY A 309 -1.01 -10.03 14.28
CA GLY A 309 -1.22 -8.58 14.23
C GLY A 309 -0.82 -7.91 12.92
N CYS A 310 -0.62 -8.70 11.86
CA CYS A 310 -0.36 -8.23 10.51
C CYS A 310 -1.68 -7.82 9.83
N GLY A 311 -1.62 -6.82 8.95
CA GLY A 311 -2.76 -6.47 8.10
C GLY A 311 -2.98 -7.50 7.00
N SER A 312 -4.24 -7.83 6.75
CA SER A 312 -4.67 -8.70 5.66
C SER A 312 -4.34 -8.11 4.28
N GLN A 313 -4.30 -8.96 3.24
CA GLN A 313 -4.15 -8.50 1.87
C GLN A 313 -5.28 -7.55 1.43
N ALA A 314 -6.51 -7.76 1.93
CA ALA A 314 -7.63 -6.84 1.72
C ALA A 314 -7.35 -5.44 2.26
N LEU A 315 -6.74 -5.35 3.46
CA LEU A 315 -6.34 -4.07 4.03
C LEU A 315 -5.21 -3.42 3.23
N ILE A 316 -4.20 -4.19 2.81
CA ILE A 316 -3.10 -3.69 1.95
C ILE A 316 -3.66 -3.13 0.63
N ASN A 317 -4.55 -3.89 -0.01
CA ASN A 317 -5.18 -3.49 -1.27
C ASN A 317 -6.07 -2.25 -1.09
N LEU A 318 -6.76 -2.10 0.05
CA LEU A 318 -7.54 -0.91 0.36
C LEU A 318 -6.62 0.33 0.41
N MET A 319 -5.48 0.21 1.09
CA MET A 319 -4.49 1.30 1.20
C MET A 319 -3.85 1.66 -0.15
N LEU A 320 -3.61 0.67 -1.02
CA LEU A 320 -2.96 0.87 -2.32
C LEU A 320 -3.93 1.33 -3.42
N THR A 321 -5.14 0.77 -3.45
CA THR A 321 -6.05 0.89 -4.60
C THR A 321 -7.40 1.53 -4.26
N GLY A 322 -7.77 1.58 -2.98
CA GLY A 322 -9.12 1.97 -2.55
C GLY A 322 -10.13 0.82 -2.54
N ARG A 323 -9.70 -0.42 -2.84
CA ARG A 323 -10.52 -1.63 -2.85
C ARG A 323 -10.06 -2.63 -1.80
N ALA A 324 -10.98 -3.09 -0.95
CA ALA A 324 -10.75 -4.08 0.10
C ALA A 324 -10.94 -5.52 -0.40
N VAL A 325 -10.30 -5.86 -1.53
CA VAL A 325 -10.33 -7.22 -2.11
C VAL A 325 -9.13 -8.03 -1.63
N PRO A 326 -9.25 -9.35 -1.38
CA PRO A 326 -8.13 -10.13 -0.84
C PRO A 326 -7.11 -10.57 -1.89
N HIS A 327 -7.37 -10.37 -3.18
CA HIS A 327 -6.56 -10.92 -4.27
C HIS A 327 -5.73 -9.87 -4.99
N VAL A 328 -4.61 -10.29 -5.57
CA VAL A 328 -3.59 -9.43 -6.20
C VAL A 328 -3.46 -9.63 -7.72
N TRP A 329 -4.32 -10.46 -8.32
CA TRP A 329 -4.40 -10.64 -9.77
C TRP A 329 -5.29 -9.57 -10.43
N ASP A 330 -5.25 -9.52 -11.76
CA ASP A 330 -6.04 -8.57 -12.54
C ASP A 330 -7.48 -9.08 -12.71
N ASN A 331 -8.41 -8.16 -12.53
CA ASN A 331 -9.85 -8.30 -12.69
C ASN A 331 -10.47 -9.38 -11.80
N ASP A 332 -11.79 -9.50 -11.89
CA ASP A 332 -12.52 -10.53 -11.18
C ASP A 332 -12.41 -11.84 -11.98
N GLN A 333 -12.28 -12.95 -11.27
CA GLN A 333 -12.23 -14.29 -11.84
C GLN A 333 -13.49 -15.07 -11.45
N ASP A 334 -14.04 -15.85 -12.37
CA ASP A 334 -15.11 -16.80 -12.07
C ASP A 334 -14.50 -18.17 -11.78
N VAL A 335 -14.68 -18.66 -10.55
CA VAL A 335 -14.21 -19.98 -10.13
C VAL A 335 -15.41 -20.78 -9.66
N GLY A 336 -15.91 -21.69 -10.51
CA GLY A 336 -17.02 -22.57 -10.17
C GLY A 336 -18.34 -21.83 -9.92
N GLY A 337 -18.59 -20.71 -10.60
CA GLY A 337 -19.77 -19.87 -10.40
C GLY A 337 -19.64 -18.88 -9.24
N MET A 338 -18.48 -18.82 -8.59
CA MET A 338 -18.15 -17.81 -7.58
C MET A 338 -17.24 -16.75 -8.18
N THR A 339 -17.66 -15.49 -8.13
CA THR A 339 -16.84 -14.36 -8.56
C THR A 339 -15.83 -13.98 -7.48
N LEU A 340 -14.55 -14.27 -7.71
CA LEU A 340 -13.43 -13.88 -6.88
C LEU A 340 -12.90 -12.52 -7.35
N ARG A 341 -13.01 -11.50 -6.50
CA ARG A 341 -12.67 -10.13 -6.89
C ARG A 341 -11.17 -9.88 -6.87
N GLY A 342 -10.62 -9.34 -7.95
CA GLY A 342 -9.21 -8.96 -8.06
C GLY A 342 -9.04 -7.44 -8.21
N ILE A 343 -7.89 -7.01 -8.69
CA ILE A 343 -7.58 -5.60 -8.94
C ILE A 343 -8.12 -5.21 -10.32
N ASN A 344 -8.95 -4.19 -10.43
CA ASN A 344 -9.70 -3.89 -11.65
C ASN A 344 -9.06 -2.80 -12.54
N GLN A 345 -7.92 -2.23 -12.14
CA GLN A 345 -7.24 -1.19 -12.89
C GLN A 345 -5.77 -1.09 -12.49
N GLN A 346 -4.95 -0.55 -13.40
CA GLN A 346 -3.56 -0.23 -13.14
C GLN A 346 -3.41 0.70 -11.92
N ALA A 347 -2.64 0.26 -10.93
CA ALA A 347 -2.48 0.96 -9.67
C ALA A 347 -1.48 2.12 -9.78
N ASP A 348 -1.61 3.13 -8.91
CA ASP A 348 -0.63 4.23 -8.83
C ASP A 348 0.70 3.77 -8.23
N ILE A 349 0.62 2.83 -7.29
CA ILE A 349 1.70 2.16 -6.58
C ILE A 349 1.57 0.66 -6.85
N GLY A 350 2.67 0.01 -7.20
CA GLY A 350 2.69 -1.41 -7.48
C GLY A 350 2.74 -2.26 -6.21
N PHE A 351 2.54 -3.55 -6.39
CA PHE A 351 2.73 -4.55 -5.36
C PHE A 351 3.46 -5.74 -5.98
N ILE A 352 4.46 -6.27 -5.30
CA ILE A 352 5.16 -7.52 -5.64
C ILE A 352 5.44 -8.28 -4.36
N THR A 353 5.52 -9.60 -4.42
CA THR A 353 5.71 -10.40 -3.20
C THR A 353 6.47 -11.68 -3.49
N VAL A 354 7.29 -12.10 -2.52
CA VAL A 354 7.96 -13.41 -2.55
C VAL A 354 6.95 -14.57 -2.59
N MET A 355 5.72 -14.34 -2.11
CA MET A 355 4.64 -15.34 -2.11
C MET A 355 4.23 -15.78 -3.51
N GLU A 356 4.49 -14.96 -4.53
CA GLU A 356 4.24 -15.35 -5.92
C GLU A 356 5.20 -16.46 -6.37
N GLN A 357 6.49 -16.35 -6.03
CA GLN A 357 7.47 -17.39 -6.34
C GLN A 357 7.17 -18.69 -5.58
N LEU A 358 6.64 -18.58 -4.37
CA LEU A 358 6.20 -19.71 -3.55
C LEU A 358 4.84 -20.29 -4.00
N GLN A 359 4.27 -19.80 -5.11
CA GLN A 359 3.01 -20.25 -5.70
C GLN A 359 1.76 -20.08 -4.81
N TYR A 360 1.83 -19.23 -3.78
CA TYR A 360 0.66 -18.90 -2.95
C TYR A 360 -0.30 -17.91 -3.62
N CYS A 361 0.20 -17.09 -4.54
CA CYS A 361 -0.61 -16.15 -5.31
C CYS A 361 0.01 -15.89 -6.68
N THR A 362 -0.74 -15.25 -7.57
CA THR A 362 -0.22 -14.71 -8.84
C THR A 362 -0.50 -13.21 -8.87
N VAL A 363 0.55 -12.40 -8.97
CA VAL A 363 0.41 -10.95 -8.99
C VAL A 363 0.12 -10.50 -10.42
N GLY A 364 -0.94 -9.72 -10.59
CA GLY A 364 -1.40 -9.23 -11.88
C GLY A 364 -0.52 -8.13 -12.49
N PHE A 365 -0.73 -7.89 -13.78
CA PHE A 365 -0.10 -6.80 -14.53
C PHE A 365 -0.34 -5.44 -13.88
N PHE A 366 -1.54 -5.17 -13.35
CA PHE A 366 -1.89 -3.88 -12.75
C PHE A 366 -1.05 -3.51 -11.53
N TYR A 367 -0.55 -4.50 -10.81
CA TYR A 367 0.39 -4.30 -9.69
C TYR A 367 1.85 -4.43 -10.08
N LYS A 368 2.20 -5.30 -11.04
CA LYS A 368 3.57 -5.41 -11.54
C LYS A 368 3.99 -4.19 -12.34
N ASN A 369 3.06 -3.57 -13.06
CA ASN A 369 3.28 -2.38 -13.88
C ASN A 369 2.38 -1.25 -13.38
N PRO A 370 2.68 -0.65 -12.22
CA PRO A 370 1.95 0.53 -11.74
C PRO A 370 2.23 1.75 -12.62
N LYS A 371 1.47 2.83 -12.42
CA LYS A 371 1.66 4.10 -13.15
C LYS A 371 2.97 4.80 -12.80
N ASN A 372 3.55 4.49 -11.64
CA ASN A 372 4.79 5.09 -11.15
C ASN A 372 5.75 3.98 -10.72
N PRO A 373 7.07 4.12 -10.95
CA PRO A 373 8.07 3.10 -10.60
C PRO A 373 8.31 3.02 -9.08
N VAL A 374 7.26 2.68 -8.33
CA VAL A 374 7.22 2.50 -6.88
C VAL A 374 6.37 1.27 -6.59
N TRP A 375 6.89 0.31 -5.84
CA TRP A 375 6.24 -0.95 -5.50
C TRP A 375 6.34 -1.20 -4.00
N VAL A 376 5.23 -1.54 -3.37
CA VAL A 376 5.27 -2.18 -2.05
C VAL A 376 5.67 -3.64 -2.26
N MET A 377 6.71 -4.09 -1.54
CA MET A 377 7.17 -5.48 -1.57
C MET A 377 6.68 -6.21 -0.32
N GLY A 378 6.01 -7.34 -0.50
CA GLY A 378 5.54 -8.19 0.59
C GLY A 378 6.43 -9.41 0.85
N SER A 379 6.88 -9.58 2.10
CA SER A 379 7.38 -10.86 2.61
C SER A 379 6.25 -11.62 3.35
N ASP A 380 6.61 -12.71 4.01
CA ASP A 380 5.78 -13.42 4.98
C ASP A 380 5.32 -12.59 6.18
N THR A 381 6.12 -11.61 6.60
CA THR A 381 5.99 -10.99 7.94
C THR A 381 5.92 -9.48 7.89
N HIS A 382 6.41 -8.81 6.84
CA HIS A 382 6.35 -7.34 6.76
C HIS A 382 6.51 -6.81 5.34
N LEU A 383 6.21 -5.51 5.20
CA LEU A 383 6.16 -4.80 3.93
C LEU A 383 7.27 -3.77 3.83
N THR A 384 7.94 -3.74 2.68
CA THR A 384 8.97 -2.76 2.35
C THR A 384 8.60 -2.04 1.05
N VAL A 385 9.40 -1.06 0.62
CA VAL A 385 9.11 -0.30 -0.61
C VAL A 385 10.33 -0.29 -1.51
N LEU A 386 10.13 -0.64 -2.78
CA LEU A 386 11.10 -0.52 -3.86
C LEU A 386 10.71 0.63 -4.78
N PHE A 387 11.67 1.40 -5.25
CA PHE A 387 11.40 2.48 -6.19
C PHE A 387 12.59 2.79 -7.09
N SER A 388 12.34 3.50 -8.18
CA SER A 388 13.35 3.98 -9.11
C SER A 388 12.95 5.33 -9.70
N SER A 389 13.92 6.12 -10.15
CA SER A 389 13.65 7.30 -10.99
C SER A 389 13.44 6.95 -12.47
N GLU A 390 13.74 5.72 -12.88
CA GLU A 390 13.60 5.25 -14.26
C GLU A 390 12.14 4.94 -14.59
N LYS A 391 11.50 5.84 -15.35
CA LYS A 391 10.08 5.72 -15.73
C LYS A 391 9.82 4.59 -16.72
N ARG A 392 10.84 4.13 -17.47
CA ARG A 392 10.71 3.02 -18.43
C ARG A 392 10.55 1.63 -17.78
N LEU A 393 10.69 1.54 -16.45
CA LEU A 393 10.44 0.30 -15.69
C LEU A 393 8.96 -0.07 -15.56
N VAL A 394 8.09 0.87 -15.91
CA VAL A 394 6.65 0.73 -15.95
C VAL A 394 6.11 1.11 -17.31
N SER A 395 5.02 0.48 -17.72
CA SER A 395 4.33 0.79 -18.97
C SER A 395 2.82 0.70 -18.76
N PRO A 396 2.02 1.49 -19.49
CA PRO A 396 0.59 1.26 -19.57
C PRO A 396 0.31 -0.15 -20.14
N GLU A 397 -0.91 -0.65 -19.92
CA GLU A 397 -1.35 -1.89 -20.55
C GLU A 397 -1.38 -1.70 -22.07
N THR A 398 -0.65 -2.56 -22.78
CA THR A 398 -0.57 -2.55 -24.25
C THR A 398 -1.49 -3.62 -24.84
N PRO A 399 -1.88 -3.53 -26.12
CA PRO A 399 -2.65 -4.59 -26.77
C PRO A 399 -2.03 -5.99 -26.63
N ALA A 400 -0.70 -6.11 -26.70
CA ALA A 400 -0.05 -7.41 -26.49
C ALA A 400 -0.13 -7.89 -25.03
N GLU A 401 -0.15 -7.01 -24.04
CA GLU A 401 -0.34 -7.40 -22.64
C GLU A 401 -1.81 -7.77 -22.34
N VAL A 402 -2.78 -7.10 -22.97
CA VAL A 402 -4.19 -7.56 -22.99
C VAL A 402 -4.28 -8.95 -23.61
N ALA A 403 -3.64 -9.14 -24.77
CA ALA A 403 -3.56 -10.43 -25.45
C ALA A 403 -2.95 -11.52 -24.57
N ARG A 404 -1.84 -11.23 -23.88
CA ARG A 404 -1.22 -12.14 -22.92
C ARG A 404 -2.16 -12.53 -21.78
N ARG A 405 -2.90 -11.56 -21.22
CA ARG A 405 -3.83 -11.78 -20.12
C ARG A 405 -5.01 -12.63 -20.55
N VAL A 406 -5.62 -12.35 -21.71
CA VAL A 406 -6.71 -13.17 -22.24
C VAL A 406 -6.20 -14.56 -22.58
N PHE A 407 -5.04 -14.69 -23.22
CA PHE A 407 -4.41 -15.99 -23.50
C PHE A 407 -4.29 -16.86 -22.24
N ARG A 408 -3.92 -16.27 -21.10
CA ARG A 408 -3.83 -16.98 -19.81
C ARG A 408 -5.16 -17.52 -19.30
N GLN A 409 -6.30 -16.94 -19.69
CA GLN A 409 -7.61 -17.48 -19.33
C GLN A 409 -7.88 -18.84 -20.01
N PHE A 410 -7.20 -19.10 -21.13
CA PHE A 410 -7.26 -20.36 -21.88
C PHE A 410 -6.11 -21.33 -21.51
N ASP A 411 -5.11 -20.87 -20.74
CA ASP A 411 -3.96 -21.65 -20.26
C ASP A 411 -4.16 -22.02 -18.79
N ALA A 412 -5.00 -23.04 -18.56
CA ALA A 412 -5.38 -23.49 -17.22
C ALA A 412 -4.19 -23.90 -16.34
N GLU A 413 -3.06 -24.28 -16.95
CA GLU A 413 -1.86 -24.79 -16.26
C GLU A 413 -0.74 -23.74 -16.16
N GLY A 414 -0.90 -22.53 -16.73
CA GLY A 414 0.13 -21.48 -16.73
C GLY A 414 1.40 -21.87 -17.52
N SER A 415 1.24 -22.78 -18.47
CA SER A 415 2.30 -23.41 -19.28
C SER A 415 2.84 -22.51 -20.41
N ASN A 416 2.19 -21.37 -20.66
CA ASN A 416 2.40 -20.46 -21.79
C ASN A 416 2.05 -21.08 -23.16
N PHE A 417 1.19 -22.09 -23.19
CA PHE A 417 0.56 -22.60 -24.40
C PHE A 417 -0.92 -22.91 -24.17
N ILE A 418 -1.68 -22.99 -25.27
CA ILE A 418 -3.08 -23.41 -25.26
C ILE A 418 -3.33 -24.48 -26.32
N PRO A 419 -4.38 -25.31 -26.19
CA PRO A 419 -4.79 -26.21 -27.26
C PRO A 419 -5.17 -25.42 -28.52
N SER A 420 -4.77 -25.91 -29.69
CA SER A 420 -5.05 -25.25 -30.98
C SER A 420 -6.54 -25.13 -31.31
N THR A 421 -7.38 -25.92 -30.65
CA THR A 421 -8.84 -25.83 -30.71
C THR A 421 -9.39 -24.55 -30.09
N MET A 422 -8.71 -23.99 -29.08
CA MET A 422 -9.14 -22.77 -28.37
C MET A 422 -8.76 -21.48 -29.11
N LEU A 423 -8.02 -21.57 -30.23
CA LEU A 423 -7.53 -20.40 -30.96
C LEU A 423 -8.66 -19.48 -31.44
N GLN A 424 -9.78 -20.04 -31.90
CA GLN A 424 -10.91 -19.26 -32.38
C GLN A 424 -11.53 -18.43 -31.25
N ASP A 425 -11.77 -19.07 -30.09
CA ASP A 425 -12.38 -18.43 -28.92
C ASP A 425 -11.46 -17.33 -28.36
N LEU A 426 -10.14 -17.60 -28.33
CA LEU A 426 -9.14 -16.60 -27.95
C LEU A 426 -9.18 -15.38 -28.88
N MET A 427 -9.16 -15.60 -30.20
CA MET A 427 -9.19 -14.52 -31.19
C MET A 427 -10.49 -13.72 -31.11
N CYS A 428 -11.63 -14.39 -30.94
CA CYS A 428 -12.93 -13.77 -30.74
C CYS A 428 -12.95 -12.89 -29.48
N THR A 429 -12.42 -13.42 -28.36
CA THR A 429 -12.33 -12.68 -27.08
C THR A 429 -11.42 -11.46 -27.18
N LEU A 430 -10.40 -11.51 -28.05
CA LEU A 430 -9.49 -10.40 -28.32
C LEU A 430 -9.98 -9.44 -29.39
N GLU A 431 -11.21 -9.62 -29.89
CA GLU A 431 -11.77 -8.82 -30.99
C GLU A 431 -10.88 -8.83 -32.24
N LEU A 432 -10.13 -9.93 -32.44
CA LEU A 432 -9.38 -10.21 -33.66
C LEU A 432 -10.30 -10.90 -34.69
N VAL A 433 -9.86 -10.95 -35.95
CA VAL A 433 -10.60 -11.64 -37.02
C VAL A 433 -10.75 -13.12 -36.68
N SER A 434 -11.96 -13.59 -36.40
CA SER A 434 -12.25 -14.95 -35.93
C SER A 434 -13.09 -15.80 -36.89
N GLU A 435 -13.09 -15.45 -38.18
CA GLU A 435 -13.75 -16.24 -39.23
C GLU A 435 -13.07 -17.61 -39.39
N PRO A 436 -13.82 -18.72 -39.52
CA PRO A 436 -13.25 -20.08 -39.52
C PRO A 436 -12.10 -20.27 -40.52
N GLU A 437 -12.23 -19.75 -41.73
CA GLU A 437 -11.22 -19.87 -42.79
C GLU A 437 -9.92 -19.12 -42.44
N TYR A 438 -10.03 -17.95 -41.80
CA TYR A 438 -8.87 -17.19 -41.36
C TYR A 438 -8.21 -17.84 -40.12
N VAL A 439 -9.01 -18.36 -39.20
CA VAL A 439 -8.51 -19.08 -38.02
C VAL A 439 -7.75 -20.34 -38.44
N ASP A 440 -8.25 -21.09 -39.42
CA ASP A 440 -7.54 -22.27 -39.94
C ASP A 440 -6.20 -21.89 -40.59
N LEU A 441 -6.16 -20.78 -41.33
CA LEU A 441 -4.91 -20.23 -41.85
C LEU A 441 -3.94 -19.86 -40.72
N MET A 442 -4.38 -19.15 -39.69
CA MET A 442 -3.56 -18.78 -38.55
C MET A 442 -3.12 -19.98 -37.73
N ARG A 443 -3.97 -21.01 -37.58
CA ARG A 443 -3.60 -22.27 -36.93
C ARG A 443 -2.44 -22.94 -37.65
N SER A 444 -2.49 -23.00 -38.99
CA SER A 444 -1.40 -23.57 -39.80
C SER A 444 -0.08 -22.77 -39.70
N ARG A 445 -0.16 -21.47 -39.37
CA ARG A 445 1.01 -20.59 -39.18
C ARG A 445 1.63 -20.72 -37.79
N LEU A 446 0.79 -20.80 -36.77
CA LEU A 446 1.19 -20.83 -35.36
C LEU A 446 1.56 -22.23 -34.86
N ASP A 447 1.03 -23.27 -35.50
CA ASP A 447 1.33 -24.68 -35.24
C ASP A 447 1.73 -25.41 -36.55
N PRO A 448 2.87 -25.05 -37.16
CA PRO A 448 3.28 -25.60 -38.46
C PRO A 448 3.63 -27.10 -38.40
N GLU A 449 3.97 -27.60 -37.21
CA GLU A 449 4.27 -29.02 -36.96
C GLU A 449 3.03 -29.83 -36.58
N ASN A 450 1.86 -29.20 -36.47
CA ASN A 450 0.59 -29.81 -36.09
C ASN A 450 0.68 -30.60 -34.77
N LEU A 451 1.33 -30.01 -33.77
CA LEU A 451 1.49 -30.54 -32.41
C LEU A 451 0.19 -30.40 -31.60
N GLY A 452 -0.78 -29.62 -32.08
CA GLY A 452 -2.05 -29.36 -31.42
C GLY A 452 -1.98 -28.26 -30.37
N ILE A 453 -0.91 -27.47 -30.34
CA ILE A 453 -0.68 -26.42 -29.35
C ILE A 453 -0.28 -25.09 -30.00
N ILE A 454 -0.69 -23.98 -29.38
CA ILE A 454 -0.31 -22.63 -29.77
C ILE A 454 0.53 -22.04 -28.65
N LEU A 455 1.74 -21.59 -28.94
CA LEU A 455 2.62 -20.94 -27.97
C LEU A 455 2.27 -19.46 -27.82
N LEU A 456 2.26 -18.96 -26.58
CA LEU A 456 2.01 -17.55 -26.28
C LEU A 456 2.92 -16.60 -27.06
N ASN A 457 4.22 -16.89 -27.10
CA ASN A 457 5.18 -16.03 -27.80
C ASN A 457 4.97 -16.05 -29.32
N ALA A 458 4.61 -17.20 -29.90
CA ALA A 458 4.30 -17.29 -31.33
C ALA A 458 3.04 -16.45 -31.67
N PHE A 459 2.00 -16.58 -30.84
CA PHE A 459 0.77 -15.80 -30.97
C PHE A 459 1.04 -14.28 -30.89
N LEU A 460 1.79 -13.83 -29.88
CA LEU A 460 2.10 -12.41 -29.71
C LEU A 460 2.96 -11.85 -30.85
N ASN A 461 3.92 -12.62 -31.35
CA ASN A 461 4.77 -12.20 -32.46
C ASN A 461 3.98 -12.05 -33.78
N GLU A 462 2.98 -12.90 -34.00
CA GLU A 462 2.14 -12.85 -35.22
C GLU A 462 1.17 -11.66 -35.17
N PHE A 463 0.45 -11.49 -34.06
CA PHE A 463 -0.63 -10.49 -33.97
C PHE A 463 -0.18 -9.12 -33.44
N PHE A 464 0.94 -9.05 -32.72
CA PHE A 464 1.44 -7.82 -32.07
C PHE A 464 2.95 -7.58 -32.29
N PRO A 465 3.45 -7.59 -33.55
CA PRO A 465 4.89 -7.56 -33.85
C PRO A 465 5.61 -6.22 -33.53
N SER A 466 4.86 -5.13 -33.36
CA SER A 466 5.42 -3.77 -33.23
C SER A 466 5.80 -3.36 -31.80
N GLU A 467 5.48 -4.17 -30.79
CA GLU A 467 5.77 -3.82 -29.39
C GLU A 467 7.22 -4.14 -29.00
N LYS A 468 8.15 -3.22 -29.30
CA LYS A 468 9.50 -3.25 -28.71
C LYS A 468 9.45 -2.73 -27.27
N LYS A 469 9.70 -3.59 -26.29
CA LYS A 469 9.89 -3.18 -24.88
C LYS A 469 11.12 -2.27 -24.78
N SER A 470 10.92 -0.98 -24.53
CA SER A 470 11.99 -0.01 -24.29
C SER A 470 12.39 0.03 -22.80
N MET A 471 12.55 -1.15 -22.19
CA MET A 471 13.10 -1.25 -20.83
C MET A 471 14.62 -1.18 -20.93
N PRO A 472 15.31 -0.39 -20.09
CA PRO A 472 16.76 -0.37 -20.10
C PRO A 472 17.33 -1.67 -19.51
N ASP A 473 18.46 -2.13 -20.08
CA ASP A 473 19.18 -3.31 -19.59
C ASP A 473 19.81 -3.08 -18.21
N THR A 474 20.07 -1.81 -17.86
CA THR A 474 20.62 -1.41 -16.55
C THR A 474 19.85 -0.23 -15.98
N PHE A 475 19.61 -0.26 -14.67
CA PHE A 475 18.88 0.81 -13.97
C PHE A 475 19.20 0.83 -12.48
N ASP A 476 18.96 1.97 -11.84
CA ASP A 476 19.10 2.12 -10.39
C ASP A 476 17.80 1.73 -9.68
N LEU A 477 17.93 1.01 -8.57
CA LEU A 477 16.87 0.71 -7.62
C LEU A 477 17.20 1.34 -6.26
N LEU A 478 16.18 1.78 -5.56
CA LEU A 478 16.27 2.14 -4.15
C LEU A 478 15.27 1.30 -3.36
N HIS A 479 15.68 0.86 -2.18
CA HIS A 479 14.86 0.07 -1.27
C HIS A 479 14.75 0.74 0.09
N TYR A 480 13.53 0.76 0.61
CA TYR A 480 13.15 1.28 1.91
C TYR A 480 12.63 0.14 2.80
N ASN A 481 13.19 0.03 4.01
CA ASN A 481 12.60 -0.76 5.08
C ASN A 481 12.39 0.13 6.32
N GLY A 482 11.15 0.24 6.79
CA GLY A 482 10.80 1.11 7.92
C GLY A 482 11.28 0.62 9.29
N ILE A 483 11.70 -0.64 9.44
CA ILE A 483 12.15 -1.19 10.73
C ILE A 483 13.64 -0.87 10.93
N PRO A 484 14.03 -0.10 11.97
CA PRO A 484 15.43 0.25 12.20
C PRO A 484 16.36 -0.96 12.24
N ASN A 485 16.02 -1.99 13.02
CA ASN A 485 16.85 -3.19 13.22
C ASN A 485 17.02 -4.06 11.96
N SER A 486 16.19 -3.86 10.94
CA SER A 486 16.31 -4.55 9.64
C SER A 486 17.24 -3.82 8.68
N ASN A 487 17.78 -2.67 9.08
CA ASN A 487 18.70 -1.85 8.31
C ASN A 487 20.12 -1.84 8.91
N PHE A 488 21.08 -1.35 8.14
CA PHE A 488 22.45 -1.16 8.60
C PHE A 488 22.52 -0.15 9.76
N ASN A 489 23.34 -0.46 10.77
CA ASN A 489 23.52 0.36 11.99
C ASN A 489 22.22 0.68 12.77
N ASN A 490 21.15 -0.11 12.58
CA ASN A 490 19.84 0.15 13.17
C ASN A 490 19.25 1.51 12.76
N ARG A 491 19.48 1.94 11.51
CA ARG A 491 19.03 3.24 10.98
C ARG A 491 18.19 3.05 9.73
N VAL A 492 17.00 3.63 9.72
CA VAL A 492 16.15 3.64 8.51
C VAL A 492 16.80 4.55 7.46
N LEU A 493 17.29 3.93 6.39
CA LEU A 493 18.00 4.55 5.27
C LEU A 493 17.51 3.91 3.97
N TYR A 494 17.69 4.58 2.84
CA TYR A 494 17.52 3.93 1.54
C TYR A 494 18.76 3.14 1.15
N ASN A 495 18.55 1.89 0.73
CA ASN A 495 19.59 1.07 0.15
C ASN A 495 19.57 1.21 -1.37
N LYS A 496 20.68 1.61 -1.98
CA LYS A 496 20.79 1.76 -3.44
C LYS A 496 21.32 0.47 -4.05
N GLY A 497 20.71 0.02 -5.13
CA GLY A 497 21.15 -1.12 -5.93
C GLY A 497 21.30 -0.75 -7.39
N GLN A 498 22.32 -1.27 -8.06
CA GLN A 498 22.45 -1.22 -9.51
C GLN A 498 21.95 -2.54 -10.08
N ALA A 499 20.86 -2.48 -10.84
CA ALA A 499 20.25 -3.64 -11.48
C ALA A 499 20.77 -3.82 -12.91
N VAL A 500 20.89 -5.09 -13.33
CA VAL A 500 21.13 -5.50 -14.71
C VAL A 500 20.16 -6.62 -15.09
N LEU A 501 19.60 -6.55 -16.29
CA LEU A 501 18.81 -7.64 -16.87
C LEU A 501 19.72 -8.52 -17.71
N LEU A 502 19.83 -9.79 -17.34
CA LEU A 502 20.64 -10.76 -18.07
C LEU A 502 19.91 -11.27 -19.32
N GLU A 503 20.69 -11.52 -20.38
CA GLU A 503 20.26 -12.21 -21.59
C GLU A 503 20.19 -13.74 -21.34
N SER A 504 19.26 -14.17 -20.50
CA SER A 504 19.03 -15.60 -20.21
C SER A 504 17.53 -15.88 -20.15
N ASP A 505 17.08 -16.99 -20.72
CA ASP A 505 15.68 -17.43 -20.61
C ASP A 505 15.46 -18.33 -19.38
N VAL A 506 16.50 -18.57 -18.58
CA VAL A 506 16.43 -19.44 -17.40
C VAL A 506 15.99 -18.63 -16.18
N ARG A 507 14.81 -18.96 -15.64
CA ARG A 507 14.38 -18.44 -14.33
C ARG A 507 15.32 -18.95 -13.25
N MET A 508 16.08 -18.04 -12.67
CA MET A 508 16.91 -18.32 -11.50
C MET A 508 16.05 -18.22 -10.25
N PHE A 509 16.18 -19.18 -9.34
CA PHE A 509 15.57 -19.12 -8.01
C PHE A 509 16.69 -19.19 -6.98
N ASN A 510 16.75 -18.21 -6.09
CA ASN A 510 17.70 -18.21 -5.00
C ASN A 510 16.96 -18.15 -3.65
N PRO A 511 16.65 -19.30 -3.02
CA PRO A 511 15.93 -19.32 -1.75
C PRO A 511 16.69 -18.58 -0.63
N SER A 512 18.00 -18.42 -0.78
CA SER A 512 18.87 -17.74 0.18
C SER A 512 18.82 -16.21 0.06
N ASP A 513 18.20 -15.68 -1.00
CA ASP A 513 18.03 -14.23 -1.22
C ASP A 513 16.55 -13.90 -1.50
N PRO A 514 15.74 -13.61 -0.46
CA PRO A 514 14.34 -13.23 -0.61
C PRO A 514 14.15 -11.94 -1.42
N MET A 515 15.10 -11.01 -1.35
CA MET A 515 15.05 -9.75 -2.10
C MET A 515 15.15 -10.02 -3.60
N LEU A 516 16.20 -10.72 -4.02
CA LEU A 516 16.39 -11.12 -5.41
C LEU A 516 15.22 -11.96 -5.91
N THR A 517 14.77 -12.93 -5.11
CA THR A 517 13.62 -13.77 -5.42
C THR A 517 12.35 -12.95 -5.67
N CYS A 518 12.07 -11.95 -4.82
CA CYS A 518 10.92 -11.08 -4.99
C CYS A 518 11.05 -10.21 -6.24
N LEU A 519 12.24 -9.67 -6.53
CA LEU A 519 12.49 -8.89 -7.75
C LEU A 519 12.29 -9.73 -9.02
N GLN A 520 12.69 -10.99 -8.99
CA GLN A 520 12.55 -11.95 -10.10
C GLN A 520 11.08 -12.26 -10.44
N THR A 521 10.14 -12.02 -9.53
CA THR A 521 8.69 -12.13 -9.84
C THR A 521 8.23 -11.09 -10.86
N LYS A 522 8.90 -9.93 -10.93
CA LYS A 522 8.65 -8.88 -11.94
C LYS A 522 9.67 -8.91 -13.08
N TRP A 523 10.95 -9.08 -12.75
CA TRP A 523 12.05 -9.10 -13.71
C TRP A 523 12.79 -10.44 -13.62
N PRO A 524 12.35 -11.48 -14.34
CA PRO A 524 12.84 -12.85 -14.15
C PRO A 524 14.36 -13.03 -14.21
N ASN A 525 15.04 -12.17 -14.97
CA ASN A 525 16.48 -12.25 -15.25
C ASN A 525 17.27 -11.12 -14.60
N ILE A 526 16.71 -10.46 -13.57
CA ILE A 526 17.39 -9.39 -12.87
C ILE A 526 18.50 -9.94 -11.98
N GLU A 527 19.63 -9.25 -12.00
CA GLU A 527 20.66 -9.29 -10.97
C GLU A 527 20.82 -7.89 -10.39
N VAL A 528 21.10 -7.79 -9.09
CA VAL A 528 21.25 -6.50 -8.42
C VAL A 528 22.50 -6.48 -7.56
N ASN A 529 23.35 -5.49 -7.79
CA ASN A 529 24.48 -5.20 -6.92
C ASN A 529 24.10 -4.08 -5.95
N TRP A 530 23.88 -4.43 -4.69
CA TRP A 530 23.53 -3.49 -3.63
C TRP A 530 24.77 -2.78 -3.06
N SER A 531 24.65 -1.48 -2.82
CA SER A 531 25.71 -0.67 -2.23
C SER A 531 26.16 -1.27 -0.89
N GLY A 532 27.47 -1.47 -0.73
CA GLY A 532 28.03 -2.08 0.48
C GLY A 532 28.03 -3.61 0.48
N ASN A 533 27.81 -4.26 -0.67
CA ASN A 533 27.83 -5.72 -0.85
C ASN A 533 26.92 -6.48 0.13
N ARG A 534 25.81 -5.86 0.53
CA ARG A 534 24.82 -6.45 1.42
C ARG A 534 23.44 -6.30 0.83
N THR A 535 22.76 -7.42 0.64
CA THR A 535 21.36 -7.44 0.24
C THR A 535 20.48 -6.83 1.35
N PRO A 536 19.60 -5.86 1.04
CA PRO A 536 18.65 -5.32 2.00
C PRO A 536 17.65 -6.39 2.45
N SER A 537 17.29 -6.39 3.74
CA SER A 537 16.32 -7.36 4.23
C SER A 537 14.89 -7.01 3.78
N LEU A 538 14.18 -8.00 3.26
CA LEU A 538 12.73 -7.92 3.10
C LEU A 538 12.01 -8.16 4.42
N ASN A 539 12.53 -9.07 5.26
CA ASN A 539 12.52 -9.15 6.73
C ASN A 539 13.48 -10.23 7.20
#